data_AF-A0A935Q6W6-F1
#
_entry.id   AF-A0A935Q6W6-F1
#
_cell.length_a   1.000
_cell.length_b   1.000
_cell.length_c   1.000
_cell.angle_alpha   90.00
_cell.angle_beta   90.00
_cell.angle_gamma   90.00
#
_symmetry.space_group_name_H-M   'P 1'
#
loop_
_entity.id
_entity.type
_entity.pdbx_description
1 polymer ?
#
loop_
_entity_poly.entity_id
_entity_poly.type
_entity_poly.pdbx_seq_one_letter_code
_entity_poly.pdbx_strand_id
1 'polypeptide(L)'
;MKKYFILLGVAFGVIILSNCSSAKKTAAAIPKSTYTSGVSTVIMNNCSPCHIPANGGKKKPYDNFANVKTDIDEIIRRIELEPTVKGFMPFKKTAKLSDSTIAVFKKWKEDGLLEN
;
A
#
# COMPACT_ATOMS: atom_id res chain seq x y z
N MET A 1 64.64 -29.02 19.75
CA MET A 1 63.19 -29.30 19.94
C MET A 1 62.36 -28.03 19.75
N LYS A 2 62.32 -27.45 18.53
CA LYS A 2 61.57 -26.19 18.30
C LYS A 2 61.16 -25.99 16.83
N LYS A 3 61.14 -27.05 16.02
CA LYS A 3 60.84 -26.99 14.58
C LYS A 3 59.59 -27.76 14.16
N TYR A 4 58.96 -28.48 15.09
CA TYR A 4 57.76 -29.28 14.81
C TYR A 4 56.44 -28.58 15.17
N PHE A 5 56.47 -27.36 15.71
CA PHE A 5 55.26 -26.62 16.08
C PHE A 5 54.64 -25.80 14.96
N ILE A 6 55.23 -25.77 13.76
CA ILE A 6 54.72 -24.97 12.62
C ILE A 6 53.91 -25.84 11.63
N LEU A 7 53.84 -27.16 11.86
CA LEU A 7 53.12 -28.09 10.97
C LEU A 7 51.73 -28.52 11.49
N LEU A 8 51.16 -27.78 12.45
CA LEU A 8 49.85 -28.09 13.04
C LEU A 8 48.84 -26.93 12.96
N GLY A 9 49.09 -25.92 12.13
CA GLY A 9 48.23 -24.73 12.01
C GLY A 9 47.36 -24.67 10.75
N VAL A 10 47.48 -25.63 9.84
CA VAL A 10 46.82 -25.58 8.51
C VAL A 10 45.57 -26.49 8.44
N ALA A 11 45.36 -27.37 9.42
CA ALA A 11 44.28 -28.37 9.37
C ALA A 11 42.93 -27.91 9.99
N PHE A 12 42.78 -26.65 10.40
CA PHE A 12 41.58 -26.18 11.12
C PHE A 12 40.81 -25.04 10.41
N GLY A 13 41.05 -24.82 9.11
CA GLY A 13 40.50 -23.68 8.37
C GLY A 13 39.40 -23.99 7.35
N VAL A 14 38.94 -25.24 7.21
CA VAL A 14 38.09 -25.65 6.06
C VAL A 14 36.68 -26.13 6.45
N ILE A 15 36.34 -26.23 7.74
CA ILE A 15 35.08 -26.83 8.19
C ILE A 15 34.04 -25.78 8.65
N ILE A 16 33.99 -24.59 8.03
CA ILE A 16 33.00 -23.56 8.42
C ILE A 16 32.06 -23.10 7.30
N LEU A 17 32.03 -23.77 6.13
CA LEU A 17 31.18 -23.33 5.00
C LEU A 17 30.02 -24.29 4.62
N SER A 18 29.80 -25.39 5.34
CA SER A 18 28.78 -26.40 4.94
C SER A 18 27.38 -26.21 5.54
N ASN A 19 27.03 -25.06 6.12
CA ASN A 19 25.67 -24.82 6.65
C ASN A 19 25.03 -23.51 6.19
N CYS A 20 25.42 -22.98 5.03
CA CYS A 20 24.57 -22.03 4.30
C CYS A 20 23.42 -22.78 3.62
N SER A 21 22.50 -23.32 4.43
CA SER A 21 21.15 -23.64 3.99
C SER A 21 20.51 -22.32 3.60
N SER A 22 20.47 -22.02 2.30
CA SER A 22 19.65 -20.93 1.79
C SER A 22 18.20 -21.28 2.10
N ALA A 23 17.75 -20.88 3.28
CA ALA A 23 16.34 -20.80 3.61
C ALA A 23 15.74 -19.82 2.62
N LYS A 24 15.27 -20.33 1.48
CA LYS A 24 14.32 -19.64 0.62
C LYS A 24 13.12 -19.37 1.51
N LYS A 25 13.12 -18.23 2.19
CA LYS A 25 11.91 -17.61 2.69
C LYS A 25 11.07 -17.38 1.44
N THR A 26 10.15 -18.29 1.16
CA THR A 26 9.02 -18.01 0.29
C THR A 26 8.36 -16.78 0.88
N ALA A 27 8.64 -15.61 0.31
CA ALA A 27 7.95 -14.39 0.65
C ALA A 27 6.46 -14.68 0.42
N ALA A 28 5.68 -14.69 1.50
CA ALA A 28 4.24 -14.81 1.39
C ALA A 28 3.77 -13.69 0.46
N ALA A 29 2.96 -14.04 -0.54
CA ALA A 29 2.40 -13.05 -1.45
C ALA A 29 1.61 -12.03 -0.62
N ILE A 30 1.99 -10.76 -0.71
CA ILE A 30 1.25 -9.68 -0.06
C ILE A 30 -0.15 -9.69 -0.67
N PRO A 31 -1.22 -9.74 0.15
CA PRO A 31 -2.58 -9.74 -0.39
C PRO A 31 -2.82 -8.46 -1.19
N LYS A 32 -3.44 -8.62 -2.36
CA LYS A 32 -3.86 -7.49 -3.20
C LYS A 32 -5.06 -6.79 -2.55
N SER A 33 -5.07 -5.48 -2.64
CA SER A 33 -6.20 -4.64 -2.26
C SER A 33 -7.26 -4.68 -3.35
N THR A 34 -8.52 -4.74 -2.96
CA THR A 34 -9.67 -4.74 -3.88
C THR A 34 -10.67 -3.66 -3.46
N TYR A 35 -11.56 -3.29 -4.38
CA TYR A 35 -12.53 -2.25 -4.11
C TYR A 35 -13.43 -2.63 -2.93
N THR A 36 -13.94 -3.87 -2.93
CA THR A 36 -14.83 -4.40 -1.90
C THR A 36 -14.11 -4.54 -0.55
N SER A 37 -12.84 -4.97 -0.54
CA SER A 37 -12.10 -5.26 0.71
C SER A 37 -11.40 -4.05 1.35
N GLY A 38 -11.40 -2.86 0.71
CA GLY A 38 -10.71 -1.69 1.26
C GLY A 38 -11.24 -0.34 0.80
N VAL A 39 -11.25 -0.10 -0.52
CA VAL A 39 -11.53 1.24 -1.07
C VAL A 39 -12.95 1.72 -0.76
N SER A 40 -13.93 0.83 -0.88
CA SER A 40 -15.35 1.14 -0.61
C SER A 40 -15.55 1.68 0.80
N THR A 41 -15.00 1.02 1.83
CA THR A 41 -15.06 1.46 3.23
C THR A 41 -14.46 2.85 3.42
N VAL A 42 -13.30 3.12 2.81
CA VAL A 42 -12.65 4.44 2.89
C VAL A 42 -13.51 5.53 2.28
N ILE A 43 -14.13 5.25 1.13
CA ILE A 43 -15.02 6.18 0.44
C ILE A 43 -16.26 6.49 1.29
N MET A 44 -16.91 5.47 1.84
CA MET A 44 -18.09 5.66 2.68
C MET A 44 -17.79 6.54 3.90
N ASN A 45 -16.61 6.37 4.50
CA ASN A 45 -16.21 7.10 5.70
C ASN A 45 -15.72 8.54 5.43
N ASN A 46 -15.16 8.81 4.24
CA ASN A 46 -14.44 10.07 3.99
C ASN A 46 -15.02 10.94 2.87
N CYS A 47 -15.80 10.36 1.96
CA CYS A 47 -16.34 11.07 0.79
C CYS A 47 -17.84 11.38 0.93
N SER A 48 -18.51 10.76 1.92
CA SER A 48 -19.86 11.08 2.34
C SER A 48 -19.93 12.48 2.98
N PRO A 49 -21.04 13.23 2.80
CA PRO A 49 -22.22 12.89 2.00
C PRO A 49 -22.04 13.20 0.51
N CYS A 50 -21.06 14.03 0.14
CA CYS A 50 -21.03 14.70 -1.17
C CYS A 50 -21.08 13.74 -2.36
N HIS A 51 -20.38 12.60 -2.26
CA HIS A 51 -20.26 11.59 -3.31
C HIS A 51 -21.12 10.34 -3.08
N ILE A 52 -21.99 10.33 -2.05
CA ILE A 52 -22.81 9.17 -1.68
C ILE A 52 -24.29 9.56 -1.80
N PRO A 53 -24.98 9.20 -2.91
CA PRO A 53 -26.37 9.58 -3.16
C PRO A 53 -27.33 9.19 -2.04
N ALA A 54 -27.17 8.00 -1.46
CA ALA A 54 -27.99 7.52 -0.34
C ALA A 54 -27.95 8.46 0.88
N ASN A 55 -26.86 9.22 1.03
CA ASN A 55 -26.69 10.21 2.10
C ASN A 55 -26.96 11.66 1.63
N GLY A 56 -27.69 11.84 0.53
CA GLY A 56 -28.03 13.15 -0.04
C GLY A 56 -26.91 13.77 -0.91
N GLY A 57 -25.94 12.97 -1.33
CA GLY A 57 -24.87 13.39 -2.23
C GLY A 57 -25.38 13.85 -3.60
N LYS A 58 -24.79 14.94 -4.10
CA LYS A 58 -25.13 15.53 -5.42
C LYS A 58 -23.92 15.59 -6.37
N LYS A 59 -22.76 15.11 -5.93
CA LYS A 59 -21.58 14.96 -6.79
C LYS A 59 -21.62 13.59 -7.47
N LYS A 60 -20.70 13.35 -8.40
CA LYS A 60 -20.59 12.05 -9.08
C LYS A 60 -20.55 10.92 -8.02
N PRO A 61 -21.40 9.88 -8.13
CA PRO A 61 -21.50 8.86 -7.11
C PRO A 61 -20.26 7.99 -7.06
N TYR A 62 -19.68 7.80 -5.87
CA TYR A 62 -18.50 6.95 -5.64
C TYR A 62 -18.79 5.74 -4.75
N ASP A 63 -20.05 5.49 -4.43
CA ASP A 63 -20.53 4.26 -3.80
C ASP A 63 -20.58 3.05 -4.75
N ASN A 64 -19.87 3.11 -5.88
CA ASN A 64 -19.79 2.03 -6.86
C ASN A 64 -18.39 1.92 -7.49
N PHE A 65 -18.00 0.69 -7.81
CA PHE A 65 -16.70 0.36 -8.38
C PHE A 65 -16.41 1.09 -9.69
N ALA A 66 -17.37 1.13 -10.62
CA ALA A 66 -17.17 1.65 -11.97
C ALA A 66 -16.71 3.12 -11.97
N ASN A 67 -17.37 3.98 -11.20
CA ASN A 67 -17.00 5.39 -11.14
C ASN A 67 -15.66 5.61 -10.44
N VAL A 68 -15.40 4.88 -9.36
CA VAL A 68 -14.14 4.99 -8.60
C VAL A 68 -12.96 4.52 -9.42
N LYS A 69 -13.11 3.41 -10.16
CA LYS A 69 -12.10 2.90 -11.09
C LYS A 69 -11.82 3.90 -12.21
N THR A 70 -12.88 4.47 -12.79
CA THR A 70 -12.75 5.44 -13.89
C THR A 70 -12.01 6.70 -13.45
N ASP A 71 -12.25 7.18 -12.23
CA ASP A 71 -11.73 8.46 -11.76
C ASP A 71 -10.54 8.32 -10.79
N ILE A 72 -9.96 7.12 -10.64
CA ILE A 72 -8.97 6.84 -9.58
C ILE A 72 -7.78 7.82 -9.58
N ASP A 73 -7.29 8.20 -10.76
CA ASP A 73 -6.18 9.15 -10.90
C ASP A 73 -6.55 10.54 -10.41
N GLU A 74 -7.75 11.01 -10.76
CA GLU A 74 -8.25 12.31 -10.32
C GLU A 74 -8.61 12.29 -8.83
N ILE A 75 -9.14 11.18 -8.31
CA ILE A 75 -9.39 10.99 -6.88
C ILE A 75 -8.08 11.14 -6.12
N ILE A 76 -7.04 10.36 -6.47
CA ILE A 76 -5.72 10.41 -5.83
C ILE A 76 -5.15 11.83 -5.91
N ARG A 77 -5.11 12.43 -7.11
CA ARG A 77 -4.58 13.78 -7.30
C ARG A 77 -5.22 14.80 -6.37
N ARG A 78 -6.54 14.73 -6.17
CA ARG A 78 -7.28 15.72 -5.38
C ARG A 78 -7.22 15.52 -3.88
N ILE A 79 -7.16 14.28 -3.40
CA ILE A 79 -7.04 13.98 -1.97
C ILE A 79 -5.63 14.22 -1.43
N GLU A 80 -4.64 14.30 -2.31
CA GLU A 80 -3.25 14.63 -1.99
C GLU A 80 -2.97 16.13 -1.92
N LEU A 81 -3.86 16.96 -2.47
CA LEU A 81 -3.70 18.41 -2.42
C LEU A 81 -3.70 18.91 -0.97
N GLU A 82 -2.99 20.01 -0.73
CA GLU A 82 -3.07 20.71 0.54
C GLU A 82 -4.43 21.42 0.67
N PRO A 83 -5.01 21.56 1.87
CA PRO A 83 -6.37 22.10 2.06
C PRO A 83 -6.60 23.50 1.47
N THR A 84 -5.55 24.30 1.33
CA THR A 84 -5.59 25.66 0.76
C THR A 84 -5.57 25.68 -0.77
N VAL A 85 -5.31 24.54 -1.42
CA VAL A 85 -5.16 24.46 -2.87
C VAL A 85 -6.51 24.24 -3.53
N LYS A 86 -6.82 25.04 -4.56
CA LYS A 86 -8.05 24.90 -5.34
C LYS A 86 -8.17 23.48 -5.89
N GLY A 87 -9.31 22.85 -5.61
CA GLY A 87 -9.60 21.48 -6.06
C GLY A 87 -9.38 20.41 -5.00
N PHE A 88 -8.79 20.76 -3.85
CA PHE A 88 -8.64 19.87 -2.69
C PHE A 88 -9.93 19.14 -2.34
N MET A 89 -9.80 17.86 -2.00
CA MET A 89 -10.89 17.02 -1.54
C MET A 89 -10.52 16.21 -0.29
N PRO A 90 -11.46 15.96 0.63
CA PRO A 90 -12.83 16.49 0.65
C PRO A 90 -12.85 17.99 0.96
N PHE A 91 -13.46 18.80 0.09
CA PHE A 91 -13.35 20.27 0.13
C PHE A 91 -13.95 20.94 1.38
N LYS A 92 -14.76 20.22 2.17
CA LYS A 92 -15.31 20.70 3.45
C LYS A 92 -14.44 20.36 4.66
N LYS A 93 -13.42 19.52 4.51
CA LYS A 93 -12.47 19.22 5.59
C LYS A 93 -11.41 20.31 5.62
N THR A 94 -10.99 20.72 6.81
CA THR A 94 -9.90 21.70 7.00
C THR A 94 -8.53 21.04 7.05
N ALA A 95 -8.49 19.71 7.19
CA ALA A 95 -7.28 18.90 7.20
C ALA A 95 -7.32 17.86 6.06
N LYS A 96 -6.14 17.53 5.55
CA LYS A 96 -5.94 16.45 4.57
C LYS A 96 -6.34 15.11 5.19
N LEU A 97 -6.72 14.15 4.34
CA LEU A 97 -6.88 12.76 4.77
C LEU A 97 -5.53 12.22 5.27
N SER A 98 -5.56 11.23 6.18
CA SER A 98 -4.33 10.61 6.65
C SER A 98 -3.59 9.93 5.50
N ASP A 99 -2.26 9.85 5.59
CA ASP A 99 -1.45 9.15 4.59
C ASP A 99 -1.86 7.68 4.44
N SER A 100 -2.26 7.03 5.55
CA SER A 100 -2.80 5.67 5.54
C SER A 100 -4.09 5.55 4.73
N THR A 101 -4.96 6.57 4.77
CA THR A 101 -6.21 6.60 3.99
C THR A 101 -5.90 6.76 2.51
N ILE A 102 -5.00 7.68 2.16
CA ILE A 102 -4.58 7.92 0.77
C ILE A 102 -3.87 6.69 0.21
N ALA A 103 -3.05 6.01 1.02
CA ALA A 103 -2.33 4.80 0.63
C ALA A 103 -3.25 3.66 0.19
N VAL A 104 -4.49 3.57 0.71
CA VAL A 104 -5.47 2.56 0.25
C VAL A 104 -5.80 2.74 -1.22
N PHE A 105 -6.04 3.98 -1.68
CA PHE A 105 -6.34 4.26 -3.08
C PHE A 105 -5.13 3.99 -3.99
N LYS A 106 -3.93 4.39 -3.56
CA LYS A 106 -2.68 4.16 -4.30
C LYS A 106 -2.38 2.68 -4.44
N LYS A 107 -2.45 1.93 -3.34
CA LYS A 107 -2.24 0.48 -3.34
C LYS A 107 -3.23 -0.22 -4.24
N TRP A 108 -4.52 0.14 -4.18
CA TRP A 108 -5.53 -0.44 -5.06
C TRP A 108 -5.26 -0.17 -6.55
N LYS A 109 -4.79 1.04 -6.88
CA LYS A 109 -4.33 1.37 -8.24
C LYS A 109 -3.13 0.51 -8.65
N GLU A 110 -2.12 0.38 -7.79
CA GLU A 110 -0.93 -0.44 -8.03
C GLU A 110 -1.26 -1.93 -8.17
N ASP A 111 -2.24 -2.43 -7.41
CA ASP A 111 -2.68 -3.82 -7.42
C ASP A 111 -3.56 -4.17 -8.65
N GLY A 112 -3.89 -3.18 -9.49
CA GLY A 112 -4.55 -3.37 -10.77
C GLY A 112 -6.04 -3.05 -10.81
N LEU A 113 -6.55 -2.24 -9.86
CA LEU A 113 -7.95 -1.78 -9.82
C LEU A 113 -8.96 -2.95 -9.78
N LEU A 114 -8.67 -3.94 -8.94
CA LEU A 114 -9.47 -5.15 -8.77
C LEU A 114 -10.77 -4.86 -8.02
N GLU A 115 -11.89 -5.41 -8.49
CA GLU A 115 -13.17 -5.23 -7.81
C GLU A 115 -13.27 -6.05 -6.52
N ASN A 116 -12.96 -7.35 -6.61
CA ASN A 116 -13.10 -8.33 -5.52
C ASN A 116 -11.81 -9.05 -5.22
#